data_AF-A0A511MWX0-F1
#
_entry.id   AF-A0A511MWX0-F1
#
_cell.length_a   1.000
_cell.length_b   1.000
_cell.length_c   1.000
_cell.angle_alpha   90.00
_cell.angle_beta   90.00
_cell.angle_gamma   90.00
#
_symmetry.space_group_name_H-M   'P 1'
#
loop_
_entity.id
_entity.type
_entity.pdbx_description
1 polymer ?
#
loop_
_entity_poly.entity_id
_entity_poly.type
_entity_poly.pdbx_seq_one_letter_code
_entity_poly.pdbx_strand_id
1 'polypeptide(L)'
;MRFLLGIFLLTAGSAFAADQSTLQFLGFSKDGKYAAYEQYGIHDGSGFPFSEIVVLNVPQNKAILTVKKSLQEDGAEVKDARSQALKAATLNKYGILKTRLGRSVYANPLGKTSVQFQAKQKAYTMSVQPIPFKVTDCINPTAKGVSVQLNKKVIFKDIALPKDRICPQKYGIHQMRVWDSSKSFVAFIRYEKDGFEGPDVRYWAVSGILP
;
A
#
# COMPACT_ATOMS: atom_id res chain seq x y z
N MET A 1 2.07 -60.22 18.14
CA MET A 1 0.62 -59.93 18.07
C MET A 1 0.44 -58.41 18.14
N ARG A 2 0.09 -57.79 17.00
CA ARG A 2 -0.45 -56.44 16.73
C ARG A 2 -0.05 -55.25 17.62
N PHE A 3 0.82 -54.38 17.08
CA PHE A 3 0.94 -52.97 17.46
C PHE A 3 -0.29 -52.19 16.97
N LEU A 4 -1.02 -51.53 17.86
CA LEU A 4 -2.07 -50.56 17.53
C LEU A 4 -1.41 -49.20 17.27
N LEU A 5 -1.33 -48.81 16.00
CA LEU A 5 -0.89 -47.48 15.58
C LEU A 5 -2.11 -46.54 15.61
N GLY A 6 -2.19 -45.66 16.61
CA GLY A 6 -3.23 -44.63 16.69
C GLY A 6 -3.01 -43.55 15.63
N ILE A 7 -3.93 -43.43 14.68
CA ILE A 7 -3.93 -42.37 13.68
C ILE A 7 -4.44 -41.09 14.35
N PHE A 8 -3.54 -40.13 14.54
CA PHE A 8 -3.87 -38.77 15.00
C PHE A 8 -4.33 -37.96 13.77
N LEU A 9 -5.64 -37.77 13.59
CA LEU A 9 -6.17 -36.85 12.58
C LEU A 9 -5.90 -35.40 13.04
N LEU A 10 -4.87 -34.78 12.46
CA LEU A 10 -4.68 -33.34 12.52
C LEU A 10 -5.73 -32.68 11.62
N THR A 11 -6.82 -32.19 12.21
CA THR A 11 -7.69 -31.22 11.52
C THR A 11 -6.90 -29.93 11.36
N ALA A 12 -6.37 -29.69 10.17
CA ALA A 12 -5.82 -28.39 9.81
C ALA A 12 -6.98 -27.38 9.80
N GLY A 13 -7.21 -26.72 10.93
CA GLY A 13 -8.02 -25.50 10.95
C GLY A 13 -7.42 -24.56 9.93
N SER A 14 -8.25 -24.06 9.02
CA SER A 14 -7.85 -22.95 8.15
C SER A 14 -7.50 -21.80 9.08
N ALA A 15 -6.21 -21.57 9.30
CA ALA A 15 -5.75 -20.35 9.92
C ALA A 15 -6.00 -19.26 8.88
N PHE A 16 -7.11 -18.55 9.01
CA PHE A 16 -7.36 -17.37 8.20
C PHE A 16 -6.32 -16.34 8.64
N ALA A 17 -5.37 -16.11 7.74
CA ALA A 17 -4.29 -15.17 7.94
C ALA A 17 -4.86 -13.75 7.78
N ALA A 18 -4.43 -12.83 8.64
CA ALA A 18 -4.80 -11.40 8.61
C ALA A 18 -4.88 -10.80 7.19
N ASP A 19 -5.77 -9.82 6.96
CA ASP A 19 -5.96 -9.20 5.63
C ASP A 19 -4.70 -8.47 5.17
N GLN A 20 -3.86 -9.17 4.42
CA GLN A 20 -2.69 -8.59 3.78
C GLN A 20 -2.99 -8.29 2.31
N SER A 21 -3.29 -7.03 2.04
CA SER A 21 -3.41 -6.56 0.65
C SER A 21 -2.11 -6.80 -0.13
N THR A 22 -2.24 -7.05 -1.42
CA THR A 22 -1.13 -7.09 -2.36
C THR A 22 -1.00 -5.73 -3.04
N LEU A 23 0.22 -5.19 -3.08
CA LEU A 23 0.53 -3.94 -3.79
C LEU A 23 1.01 -4.24 -5.22
N GLN A 24 0.46 -3.53 -6.20
CA GLN A 24 0.97 -3.49 -7.57
C GLN A 24 1.16 -2.06 -8.07
N PHE A 25 2.38 -1.73 -8.50
CA PHE A 25 2.60 -0.47 -9.23
C PHE A 25 2.11 -0.60 -10.68
N LEU A 26 1.30 0.37 -11.13
CA LEU A 26 0.70 0.39 -12.47
C LEU A 26 1.48 1.27 -13.45
N GLY A 27 2.41 2.08 -12.95
CA GLY A 27 3.37 2.84 -13.77
C GLY A 27 3.23 4.35 -13.66
N PHE A 28 4.12 5.04 -14.35
CA PHE A 28 4.18 6.49 -14.52
C PHE A 28 3.57 6.93 -15.87
N SER A 29 3.17 8.19 -15.94
CA SER A 29 3.04 8.92 -17.21
C SER A 29 4.41 9.15 -17.85
N LYS A 30 4.46 9.44 -19.16
CA LYS A 30 5.73 9.63 -19.89
C LYS A 30 6.62 10.71 -19.26
N ASP A 31 6.01 11.81 -18.82
CA ASP A 31 6.63 12.95 -18.14
C ASP A 31 6.82 12.74 -16.62
N GLY A 32 6.35 11.61 -16.07
CA GLY A 32 6.39 11.33 -14.64
C GLY A 32 5.49 12.21 -13.77
N LYS A 33 4.58 13.01 -14.37
CA LYS A 33 3.64 13.88 -13.64
C LYS A 33 2.54 13.08 -12.93
N TYR A 34 2.13 11.96 -13.49
CA TYR A 34 1.16 11.05 -12.90
C TYR A 34 1.79 9.69 -12.64
N ALA A 35 1.29 9.02 -11.60
CA ALA A 35 1.61 7.64 -11.31
C ALA A 35 0.37 6.93 -10.77
N ALA A 36 0.26 5.62 -10.94
CA ALA A 36 -0.81 4.85 -10.31
C ALA A 36 -0.31 3.57 -9.67
N TYR A 37 -1.03 3.16 -8.63
CA TYR A 37 -0.85 1.88 -7.98
C TYR A 37 -2.21 1.27 -7.68
N GLU A 38 -2.18 -0.04 -7.45
CA GLU A 38 -3.31 -0.87 -7.06
C GLU A 38 -2.96 -1.55 -5.74
N GLN A 39 -3.92 -1.64 -4.83
CA GLN A 39 -3.91 -2.62 -3.75
C GLN A 39 -5.15 -3.49 -3.83
N TYR A 40 -4.99 -4.80 -3.68
CA TYR A 40 -6.08 -5.76 -3.87
C TYR A 40 -5.91 -6.96 -2.94
N GLY A 41 -6.99 -7.68 -2.70
CA GLY A 41 -6.98 -8.83 -1.79
C GLY A 41 -8.39 -9.34 -1.50
N ILE A 42 -8.52 -10.02 -0.38
CA ILE A 42 -9.79 -10.52 0.17
C ILE A 42 -9.95 -9.89 1.55
N HIS A 43 -11.14 -9.36 1.83
CA HIS A 43 -11.45 -8.84 3.16
C HIS A 43 -11.49 -9.97 4.19
N ASP A 44 -10.70 -9.84 5.26
CA ASP A 44 -10.60 -10.83 6.36
C ASP A 44 -11.96 -11.11 7.01
N GLY A 45 -12.78 -10.08 7.28
CA GLY A 45 -14.08 -10.28 7.93
C GLY A 45 -15.20 -10.81 7.02
N SER A 46 -15.21 -10.45 5.73
CA SER A 46 -16.34 -10.77 4.85
C SER A 46 -16.04 -11.82 3.78
N GLY A 47 -14.76 -12.14 3.55
CA GLY A 47 -14.32 -13.01 2.45
C GLY A 47 -14.49 -12.38 1.06
N PHE A 48 -14.86 -11.10 0.95
CA PHE A 48 -15.15 -10.48 -0.35
C PHE A 48 -13.88 -9.98 -1.04
N PRO A 49 -13.69 -10.25 -2.34
CA PRO A 49 -12.56 -9.74 -3.10
C PRO A 49 -12.68 -8.22 -3.28
N PHE A 50 -11.55 -7.53 -3.17
CA PHE A 50 -11.48 -6.09 -3.39
C PHE A 50 -10.29 -5.69 -4.26
N SER A 51 -10.42 -4.50 -4.86
CA SER A 51 -9.36 -3.79 -5.57
C SER A 51 -9.54 -2.29 -5.39
N GLU A 52 -8.45 -1.62 -5.04
CA GLU A 52 -8.37 -0.17 -4.97
C GLU A 52 -7.25 0.33 -5.88
N ILE A 53 -7.59 1.23 -6.81
CA ILE A 53 -6.62 1.90 -7.68
C ILE A 53 -6.57 3.37 -7.33
N VAL A 54 -5.36 3.88 -7.13
CA VAL A 54 -5.11 5.30 -6.85
C VAL A 54 -4.24 5.88 -7.95
N VAL A 55 -4.69 7.00 -8.51
CA VAL A 55 -3.89 7.85 -9.40
C VAL A 55 -3.39 9.05 -8.62
N LEU A 56 -2.08 9.27 -8.66
CA LEU A 56 -1.38 10.35 -8.00
C LEU A 56 -1.01 11.42 -9.02
N ASN A 57 -1.17 12.68 -8.62
CA ASN A 57 -0.38 13.78 -9.15
C ASN A 57 0.93 13.84 -8.35
N VAL A 58 2.04 13.48 -9.01
CA VAL A 58 3.32 13.19 -8.35
C VAL A 58 3.97 14.43 -7.73
N PRO A 59 4.16 15.56 -8.44
CA PRO A 59 4.80 16.74 -7.85
C PRO A 59 4.04 17.32 -6.66
N GLN A 60 2.71 17.20 -6.67
CA GLN A 60 1.81 17.73 -5.64
C GLN A 60 1.59 16.75 -4.48
N ASN A 61 2.12 15.53 -4.56
CA ASN A 61 1.88 14.46 -3.60
C ASN A 61 0.39 14.25 -3.28
N LYS A 62 -0.46 14.21 -4.32
CA LYS A 62 -1.92 14.22 -4.16
C LYS A 62 -2.60 13.11 -4.96
N ALA A 63 -3.47 12.34 -4.31
CA ALA A 63 -4.40 11.46 -5.02
C ALA A 63 -5.43 12.31 -5.79
N ILE A 64 -5.53 12.09 -7.10
CA ILE A 64 -6.47 12.78 -8.00
C ILE A 64 -7.61 11.87 -8.46
N LEU A 65 -7.47 10.57 -8.25
CA LEU A 65 -8.52 9.58 -8.46
C LEU A 65 -8.27 8.41 -7.50
N THR A 66 -9.34 7.96 -6.86
CA THR A 66 -9.37 6.71 -6.10
C THR A 66 -10.59 5.92 -6.55
N VAL A 67 -10.36 4.71 -7.06
CA VAL A 67 -11.40 3.77 -7.45
C VAL A 67 -11.35 2.59 -6.51
N LYS A 68 -12.46 2.32 -5.82
CA LYS A 68 -12.61 1.15 -4.94
C LYS A 68 -13.67 0.23 -5.51
N LYS A 69 -13.36 -1.05 -5.60
CA LYS A 69 -14.28 -2.13 -5.96
C LYS A 69 -14.18 -3.22 -4.91
N SER A 70 -15.33 -3.60 -4.36
CA SER A 70 -15.50 -4.74 -3.46
C SER A 70 -16.73 -5.48 -3.97
N LEU A 71 -16.59 -6.77 -4.27
CA LEU A 71 -17.65 -7.56 -4.89
C LEU A 71 -18.29 -8.45 -3.83
N GLN A 72 -19.57 -8.20 -3.54
CA GLN A 72 -20.34 -8.92 -2.52
C GLN A 72 -21.25 -9.97 -3.18
N GLU A 73 -20.71 -10.66 -4.17
CA GLU A 73 -21.42 -11.67 -4.95
C GLU A 73 -20.76 -13.03 -4.69
N ASP A 74 -21.58 -14.06 -4.51
CA ASP A 74 -21.08 -15.41 -4.29
C ASP A 74 -20.28 -15.88 -5.51
N GLY A 75 -19.07 -16.39 -5.26
CA GLY A 75 -18.16 -16.87 -6.30
C GLY A 75 -17.36 -15.76 -7.02
N ALA A 76 -17.51 -14.49 -6.64
CA ALA A 76 -16.67 -13.43 -7.19
C ALA A 76 -15.19 -13.65 -6.84
N GLU A 77 -14.30 -13.38 -7.79
CA GLU A 77 -12.87 -13.53 -7.59
C GLU A 77 -12.14 -12.19 -7.54
N VAL A 78 -10.93 -12.19 -6.98
CA VAL A 78 -10.03 -11.03 -6.96
C VAL A 78 -9.78 -10.49 -8.38
N LYS A 79 -9.65 -11.36 -9.39
CA LYS A 79 -9.44 -10.93 -10.79
C LYS A 79 -10.59 -10.06 -11.31
N ASP A 80 -11.83 -10.32 -10.87
CA ASP A 80 -13.01 -9.60 -11.30
C ASP A 80 -13.05 -8.20 -10.68
N ALA A 81 -12.78 -8.10 -9.38
CA ALA A 81 -12.68 -6.81 -8.67
C ALA A 81 -11.61 -5.92 -9.31
N ARG A 82 -10.45 -6.50 -9.65
CA ARG A 82 -9.34 -5.82 -10.31
C ARG A 82 -9.68 -5.37 -11.72
N SER A 83 -10.32 -6.23 -12.52
CA SER A 83 -10.76 -5.88 -13.87
C SER A 83 -11.76 -4.71 -13.86
N GLN A 84 -12.74 -4.75 -12.95
CA GLN A 84 -13.71 -3.67 -12.78
C GLN A 84 -13.04 -2.36 -12.31
N ALA A 85 -12.08 -2.44 -11.39
CA ALA A 85 -11.34 -1.26 -10.93
C ALA A 85 -10.48 -0.65 -12.05
N LEU A 86 -9.76 -1.47 -12.82
CA LEU A 86 -8.96 -1.02 -13.96
C LEU A 86 -9.80 -0.33 -15.02
N LYS A 87 -10.98 -0.90 -15.34
CA LYS A 87 -11.93 -0.31 -16.29
C LYS A 87 -12.41 1.05 -15.81
N ALA A 88 -12.78 1.18 -14.53
CA ALA A 88 -13.28 2.42 -13.95
C ALA A 88 -12.17 3.48 -13.75
N ALA A 89 -10.91 3.09 -13.53
CA ALA A 89 -9.81 4.01 -13.32
C ALA A 89 -9.40 4.79 -14.58
N THR A 90 -9.69 4.28 -15.78
CA THR A 90 -9.40 4.93 -17.07
C THR A 90 -7.96 5.46 -17.20
N LEU A 91 -6.97 4.66 -16.80
CA LEU A 91 -5.56 5.06 -16.66
C LEU A 91 -4.94 5.74 -17.91
N ASN A 92 -5.42 5.39 -19.10
CA ASN A 92 -5.02 6.00 -20.37
C ASN A 92 -5.25 7.52 -20.39
N LYS A 93 -6.28 8.03 -19.69
CA LYS A 93 -6.55 9.47 -19.53
C LYS A 93 -5.38 10.23 -18.91
N TYR A 94 -4.57 9.54 -18.10
CA TYR A 94 -3.40 10.08 -17.42
C TYR A 94 -2.08 9.67 -18.09
N GLY A 95 -2.14 8.94 -19.22
CA GLY A 95 -0.96 8.44 -19.93
C GLY A 95 -0.14 7.40 -19.17
N ILE A 96 -0.74 6.73 -18.18
CA ILE A 96 -0.09 5.73 -17.32
C ILE A 96 -0.02 4.39 -18.04
N LEU A 97 1.16 3.77 -18.07
CA LEU A 97 1.39 2.48 -18.69
C LEU A 97 2.17 1.52 -17.78
N LYS A 98 1.77 0.25 -17.75
CA LYS A 98 2.44 -0.82 -16.98
C LYS A 98 3.87 -1.10 -17.42
N THR A 99 4.28 -0.61 -18.59
CA THR A 99 5.67 -0.67 -19.08
C THR A 99 6.55 0.46 -18.55
N ARG A 100 5.96 1.51 -17.95
CA ARG A 100 6.65 2.68 -17.39
C ARG A 100 6.76 2.57 -15.88
N LEU A 101 7.36 1.50 -15.37
CA LEU A 101 7.44 1.25 -13.92
C LEU A 101 8.55 2.06 -13.22
N GLY A 102 9.43 2.69 -13.98
CA GLY A 102 10.65 3.29 -13.44
C GLY A 102 11.55 2.27 -12.77
N ARG A 103 12.66 2.75 -12.22
CA ARG A 103 13.63 1.92 -11.52
C ARG A 103 13.17 1.68 -10.09
N SER A 104 13.17 0.42 -9.66
CA SER A 104 12.99 0.08 -8.24
C SER A 104 14.28 0.41 -7.50
N VAL A 105 14.21 1.34 -6.55
CA VAL A 105 15.38 1.78 -5.77
C VAL A 105 15.40 1.21 -4.36
N TYR A 106 14.28 0.65 -3.92
CA TYR A 106 14.13 -0.03 -2.64
C TYR A 106 12.91 -0.96 -2.66
N ALA A 107 13.00 -2.12 -2.01
CA ALA A 107 11.88 -2.99 -1.71
C ALA A 107 12.16 -3.82 -0.45
N ASN A 108 11.18 -3.90 0.46
CA ASN A 108 11.19 -4.78 1.62
C ASN A 108 9.74 -5.12 2.01
N PRO A 109 9.33 -6.40 2.00
CA PRO A 109 7.98 -6.80 2.33
C PRO A 109 7.47 -6.31 3.69
N LEU A 110 8.34 -6.37 4.72
CA LEU A 110 8.01 -5.96 6.10
C LEU A 110 8.05 -4.43 6.29
N GLY A 111 8.76 -3.76 5.38
CA GLY A 111 9.03 -2.33 5.41
C GLY A 111 10.13 -1.93 6.40
N LYS A 112 10.71 -0.75 6.20
CA LYS A 112 11.66 -0.13 7.13
C LYS A 112 11.31 1.32 7.41
N THR A 113 11.62 1.81 8.61
CA THR A 113 11.38 3.21 9.01
C THR A 113 12.39 4.19 8.43
N SER A 114 13.54 3.71 7.97
CA SER A 114 14.57 4.53 7.31
C SER A 114 15.28 3.70 6.25
N VAL A 115 15.45 4.27 5.07
CA VAL A 115 16.09 3.62 3.92
C VAL A 115 17.00 4.61 3.21
N GLN A 116 18.16 4.13 2.78
CA GLN A 116 19.04 4.86 1.88
C GLN A 116 18.88 4.30 0.47
N PHE A 117 18.90 5.19 -0.53
CA PHE A 117 18.80 4.81 -1.94
C PHE A 117 19.56 5.79 -2.82
N GLN A 118 19.83 5.37 -4.06
CA GLN A 118 20.59 6.15 -5.04
C GLN A 118 19.71 6.49 -6.24
N ALA A 119 19.74 7.76 -6.65
CA ALA A 119 19.13 8.23 -7.89
C ALA A 119 20.04 9.25 -8.56
N LYS A 120 20.30 9.08 -9.87
CA LYS A 120 21.25 9.90 -10.64
C LYS A 120 22.57 10.16 -9.90
N GLN A 121 23.19 9.11 -9.37
CA GLN A 121 24.47 9.16 -8.65
C GLN A 121 24.47 9.99 -7.35
N LYS A 122 23.29 10.38 -6.85
CA LYS A 122 23.12 11.08 -5.57
C LYS A 122 22.45 10.17 -4.56
N ALA A 123 23.00 10.17 -3.34
CA ALA A 123 22.46 9.44 -2.20
C ALA A 123 21.29 10.21 -1.59
N TYR A 124 20.23 9.49 -1.25
CA TYR A 124 19.07 10.01 -0.54
C TYR A 124 18.75 9.09 0.64
N THR A 125 18.19 9.68 1.70
CA THR A 125 17.60 8.96 2.84
C THR A 125 16.13 9.31 2.92
N MET A 126 15.26 8.30 2.85
CA MET A 126 13.83 8.45 3.14
C MET A 126 13.55 7.85 4.51
N SER A 127 12.81 8.56 5.35
CA SER A 127 12.39 8.07 6.65
C SER A 127 10.91 8.32 6.91
N VAL A 128 10.30 7.39 7.63
CA VAL A 128 8.93 7.48 8.15
C VAL A 128 8.97 7.42 9.67
N GLN A 129 8.33 8.39 10.30
CA GLN A 129 8.19 8.47 11.75
C GLN A 129 6.71 8.45 12.13
N PRO A 130 6.24 7.45 12.89
CA PRO A 130 4.90 7.46 13.46
C PRO A 130 4.73 8.67 14.40
N ILE A 131 3.59 9.36 14.30
CA ILE A 131 3.23 10.48 15.16
C ILE A 131 1.91 10.16 15.90
N PRO A 132 1.78 10.48 17.20
CA PRO A 132 0.58 10.11 17.95
C PRO A 132 -0.65 10.89 17.46
N PHE A 133 -1.78 10.20 17.33
CA PHE A 133 -3.11 10.77 17.09
C PHE A 133 -4.10 10.23 18.11
N LYS A 134 -5.03 11.08 18.55
CA LYS A 134 -6.18 10.67 19.35
C LYS A 134 -7.34 10.32 18.43
N VAL A 135 -7.93 9.16 18.63
CA VAL A 135 -9.07 8.64 17.86
C VAL A 135 -10.03 7.98 18.83
N THR A 136 -11.33 8.23 18.66
CA THR A 136 -12.39 7.69 19.52
C THR A 136 -12.93 6.35 19.03
N ASP A 137 -12.80 6.08 17.73
CA ASP A 137 -13.53 5.00 17.05
C ASP A 137 -12.70 3.71 16.91
N CYS A 138 -11.58 3.63 17.62
CA CYS A 138 -10.64 2.50 17.54
C CYS A 138 -10.79 1.58 18.75
N ILE A 139 -10.65 0.27 18.52
CA ILE A 139 -10.65 -0.76 19.58
C ILE A 139 -9.59 -0.42 20.63
N ASN A 140 -8.41 -0.01 20.17
CA ASN A 140 -7.41 0.65 21.00
C ASN A 140 -7.55 2.18 20.86
N PRO A 141 -7.67 2.96 21.95
CA PRO A 141 -7.92 4.41 21.91
C PRO A 141 -6.71 5.25 21.45
N THR A 142 -5.78 4.63 20.72
CA THR A 142 -4.59 5.27 20.17
C THR A 142 -4.42 4.90 18.71
N ALA A 143 -4.14 5.89 17.86
CA ALA A 143 -3.66 5.68 16.52
C ALA A 143 -2.35 6.43 16.30
N LYS A 144 -1.65 6.07 15.24
CA LYS A 144 -0.46 6.75 14.77
C LYS A 144 -0.74 7.35 13.39
N GLY A 145 -0.56 8.65 13.24
CA GLY A 145 -0.30 9.24 11.92
C GLY A 145 1.15 9.01 11.51
N VAL A 146 1.55 9.63 10.42
CA VAL A 146 2.92 9.53 9.91
C VAL A 146 3.48 10.89 9.49
N SER A 147 4.76 11.10 9.79
CA SER A 147 5.61 12.11 9.16
C SER A 147 6.59 11.38 8.23
N VAL A 148 6.76 11.89 7.01
CA VAL A 148 7.71 11.37 6.04
C VAL A 148 8.74 12.43 5.71
N GLN A 149 10.01 12.05 5.74
CA GLN A 149 11.14 12.93 5.49
C GLN A 149 12.01 12.41 4.35
N LEU A 150 12.49 13.31 3.50
CA LEU A 150 13.53 13.07 2.52
C LEU A 150 14.76 13.91 2.89
N ASN A 151 15.90 13.28 3.13
CA ASN A 151 17.13 13.92 3.61
C ASN A 151 16.86 14.84 4.81
N LYS A 152 16.12 14.33 5.81
CA LYS A 152 15.68 15.04 7.03
C LYS A 152 14.67 16.20 6.80
N LYS A 153 14.37 16.57 5.56
CA LYS A 153 13.30 17.53 5.24
C LYS A 153 11.95 16.83 5.26
N VAL A 154 11.01 17.33 6.06
CA VAL A 154 9.62 16.84 6.04
C VAL A 154 8.99 17.13 4.68
N ILE A 155 8.53 16.07 4.00
CA ILE A 155 7.84 16.15 2.70
C ILE A 155 6.36 15.78 2.80
N PHE A 156 5.95 15.13 3.88
CA PHE A 156 4.57 14.86 4.21
C PHE A 156 4.42 14.74 5.73
N LYS A 157 3.30 15.20 6.26
CA LYS A 157 2.93 15.00 7.66
C LYS A 157 1.41 14.96 7.77
N ASP A 158 0.87 13.93 8.42
CA ASP A 158 -0.54 13.93 8.76
C ASP A 158 -0.83 15.09 9.72
N ILE A 159 -1.81 15.92 9.34
CA ILE A 159 -2.45 16.90 10.22
C ILE A 159 -3.81 16.38 10.73
N ALA A 160 -4.40 15.44 9.99
CA ALA A 160 -5.58 14.67 10.33
C ALA A 160 -5.41 13.28 9.71
N LEU A 161 -5.97 12.24 10.34
CA LEU A 161 -5.98 10.90 9.76
C LEU A 161 -7.05 10.84 8.66
N PRO A 162 -6.71 10.39 7.44
CA PRO A 162 -7.72 10.14 6.41
C PRO A 162 -8.75 9.11 6.88
N LYS A 163 -10.02 9.27 6.48
CA LYS A 163 -11.11 8.34 6.84
C LYS A 163 -10.81 6.88 6.48
N ASP A 164 -10.04 6.65 5.42
CA ASP A 164 -9.67 5.30 4.95
C ASP A 164 -8.51 4.69 5.75
N ARG A 165 -7.79 5.50 6.51
CA ARG A 165 -6.69 5.07 7.38
C ARG A 165 -7.22 5.01 8.81
N ILE A 166 -8.16 4.08 9.03
CA ILE A 166 -8.79 3.82 10.32
C ILE A 166 -7.77 3.08 11.20
N CYS A 167 -7.54 3.59 12.41
CA CYS A 167 -6.72 2.96 13.46
C CYS A 167 -5.31 2.45 13.05
N PRO A 168 -4.51 3.20 12.27
CA PRO A 168 -3.15 2.79 11.92
C PRO A 168 -2.24 2.73 13.14
N GLN A 169 -1.44 1.66 13.26
CA GLN A 169 -0.56 1.39 14.39
C GLN A 169 0.93 1.43 14.01
N LYS A 170 1.28 0.86 12.85
CA LYS A 170 2.68 0.79 12.40
C LYS A 170 2.82 1.29 10.97
N TYR A 171 4.01 1.82 10.65
CA TYR A 171 4.35 2.29 9.32
C TYR A 171 5.74 1.79 8.91
N GLY A 172 5.92 1.55 7.61
CA GLY A 172 7.22 1.24 7.03
C GLY A 172 7.25 1.55 5.54
N ILE A 173 8.40 1.96 5.04
CA ILE A 173 8.65 2.10 3.60
C ILE A 173 8.74 0.67 3.04
N HIS A 174 7.80 0.29 2.18
CA HIS A 174 7.72 -1.05 1.59
C HIS A 174 8.43 -1.10 0.23
N GLN A 175 8.24 -0.10 -0.61
CA GLN A 175 8.85 -0.06 -1.93
C GLN A 175 9.04 1.40 -2.39
N MET A 176 10.09 1.66 -3.17
CA MET A 176 10.29 2.96 -3.81
C MET A 176 10.64 2.81 -5.28
N ARG A 177 10.02 3.64 -6.12
CA ARG A 177 10.21 3.71 -7.56
C ARG A 177 10.65 5.12 -7.96
N VAL A 178 11.59 5.23 -8.89
CA VAL A 178 12.05 6.51 -9.45
C VAL A 178 11.92 6.48 -10.98
N TRP A 179 11.29 7.51 -11.53
CA TRP A 179 11.29 7.81 -12.96
C TRP A 179 12.46 8.76 -13.26
N ASP A 180 13.56 8.19 -13.73
CA ASP A 180 14.82 8.93 -13.82
C ASP A 180 14.73 10.13 -14.80
N SER A 181 13.90 10.10 -15.85
CA SER A 181 13.83 11.22 -16.80
C SER A 181 13.35 12.53 -16.13
N SER A 182 12.32 12.46 -15.27
CA SER A 182 11.74 13.62 -14.58
C SER A 182 12.19 13.78 -13.12
N LYS A 183 12.98 12.83 -12.60
CA LYS A 183 13.29 12.69 -11.16
C LYS A 183 12.04 12.46 -10.28
N SER A 184 10.90 12.10 -10.87
CA SER A 184 9.69 11.75 -10.13
C SER A 184 9.92 10.50 -9.30
N PHE A 185 9.42 10.46 -8.07
CA PHE A 185 9.45 9.27 -7.23
C PHE A 185 8.08 8.94 -6.66
N VAL A 186 7.88 7.66 -6.35
CA VAL A 186 6.78 7.16 -5.53
C VAL A 186 7.34 6.22 -4.48
N ALA A 187 7.03 6.48 -3.23
CA ALA A 187 7.36 5.66 -2.07
C ALA A 187 6.07 5.07 -1.49
N PHE A 188 5.95 3.76 -1.53
CA PHE A 188 4.84 3.03 -0.96
C PHE A 188 5.11 2.78 0.52
N ILE A 189 4.27 3.37 1.35
CA ILE A 189 4.26 3.22 2.79
C ILE A 189 3.24 2.14 3.14
N ARG A 190 3.73 1.03 3.67
CA ARG A 190 2.92 0.00 4.33
C ARG A 190 2.48 0.52 5.68
N TYR A 191 1.23 0.28 6.04
CA TYR A 191 0.76 0.46 7.40
C TYR A 191 -0.07 -0.73 7.87
N GLU A 192 0.00 -0.99 9.17
CA GLU A 192 -0.80 -2.00 9.86
C GLU A 192 -1.93 -1.28 10.58
N LYS A 193 -3.16 -1.76 10.46
CA LYS A 193 -4.32 -1.30 11.22
C LYS A 193 -5.02 -2.48 11.90
N ASP A 194 -5.91 -2.20 12.83
CA ASP A 194 -6.72 -3.24 13.45
C ASP A 194 -7.57 -3.97 12.38
N GLY A 195 -7.60 -5.29 12.47
CA GLY A 195 -8.38 -6.21 11.64
C GLY A 195 -9.11 -7.23 12.52
N PHE A 196 -9.88 -8.13 11.91
CA PHE A 196 -10.74 -9.05 12.66
C PHE A 196 -9.92 -10.20 13.26
N GLU A 197 -9.06 -10.85 12.47
CA GLU A 197 -8.24 -12.00 12.88
C GLU A 197 -6.76 -11.67 13.07
N GLY A 198 -6.38 -10.41 12.85
CA GLY A 198 -5.03 -9.90 13.05
C GLY A 198 -4.88 -8.52 12.41
N PRO A 199 -3.67 -7.94 12.38
CA PRO A 199 -3.46 -6.63 11.79
C PRO A 199 -3.60 -6.66 10.26
N ASP A 200 -4.56 -5.90 9.75
CA ASP A 200 -4.70 -5.64 8.32
C ASP A 200 -3.50 -4.85 7.80
N VAL A 201 -2.97 -5.25 6.65
CA VAL A 201 -1.91 -4.52 5.95
C VAL A 201 -2.48 -3.79 4.76
N ARG A 202 -2.23 -2.49 4.70
CA ARG A 202 -2.61 -1.61 3.59
C ARG A 202 -1.44 -0.75 3.15
N TYR A 203 -1.60 -0.17 1.96
CA TYR A 203 -0.58 0.68 1.36
C TYR A 203 -1.13 2.06 1.06
N TRP A 204 -0.27 3.05 1.27
CA TRP A 204 -0.46 4.42 0.85
C TRP A 204 0.84 4.91 0.20
N ALA A 205 0.78 5.96 -0.61
CA ALA A 205 1.95 6.45 -1.35
C ALA A 205 2.29 7.90 -1.00
N VAL A 206 3.58 8.16 -0.81
CA VAL A 206 4.18 9.50 -0.88
C VAL A 206 4.89 9.65 -2.19
N SER A 207 4.70 10.78 -2.86
CA SER A 207 5.28 11.05 -4.16
C SER A 207 5.83 12.47 -4.24
N GLY A 208 6.71 12.72 -5.21
CA GLY A 208 7.31 14.03 -5.40
C GLY A 208 8.39 14.03 -6.47
N ILE A 209 9.14 15.13 -6.54
CA ILE A 209 10.32 15.27 -7.39
C ILE A 209 11.57 15.29 -6.49
N LEU A 210 12.58 14.47 -6.82
CA LEU A 210 13.84 14.50 -6.09
C LEU A 210 14.60 15.81 -6.37
N PRO A 211 15.21 16.44 -5.34
CA PRO A 211 16.02 17.64 -5.51
C PRO A 211 17.34 17.33 -6.23
#